data_AF-A0AAD7XPR8-F1
#
_entry.id   AF-A0AAD7XPR8-F1
#
_cell.length_a   1.000
_cell.length_b   1.000
_cell.length_c   1.000
_cell.angle_alpha   90.00
_cell.angle_beta   90.00
_cell.angle_gamma   90.00
#
_symmetry.space_group_name_H-M   'P 1'
#
loop_
_entity.id
_entity.type
_entity.pdbx_description
1 polymer ?
#
loop_
_entity_poly.entity_id
_entity_poly.type
_entity_poly.pdbx_seq_one_letter_code
_entity_poly.pdbx_strand_id
1 'polypeptide(L)'
;MLKNQENQRGPMFRPKLREPDTYHGTRTPHAAESWLRSVQRYADVTGMDEGDRVQYAINLFRRDADTWWRTREIVGHDASTWIDFCKLVLDEFRPRNAKQTAH
;
A
#
# COMPACT_ATOMS: atom_id res chain seq x y z
N MET A 1 -23.72 18.07 46.62
CA MET A 1 -22.92 18.71 45.56
C MET A 1 -22.02 17.65 44.93
N LEU A 2 -22.20 17.36 43.64
CA LEU A 2 -21.37 16.42 42.88
C LEU A 2 -20.05 17.07 42.49
N LYS A 3 -18.93 16.38 42.68
CA LYS A 3 -17.72 16.58 41.87
C LYS A 3 -17.21 15.23 41.43
N ASN A 4 -17.62 14.85 40.22
CA ASN A 4 -17.11 13.72 39.46
C ASN A 4 -15.58 13.83 39.38
N GLN A 5 -14.90 12.81 39.87
CA GLN A 5 -13.50 12.58 39.55
C GLN A 5 -13.42 12.23 38.06
N GLU A 6 -13.22 13.26 37.25
CA GLU A 6 -12.87 13.10 35.84
C GLU A 6 -11.48 12.46 35.80
N ASN A 7 -11.54 11.15 35.65
CA ASN A 7 -10.45 10.22 35.42
C ASN A 7 -9.46 10.84 34.42
N GLN A 8 -8.28 11.20 34.91
CA GLN A 8 -7.15 11.68 34.14
C GLN A 8 -6.71 10.58 33.17
N ARG A 9 -7.33 10.52 31.99
CA ARG A 9 -6.82 9.75 30.87
C ARG A 9 -5.60 10.52 30.36
N GLY A 10 -4.42 10.13 30.83
CA GLY A 10 -3.14 10.57 30.27
C GLY A 10 -3.12 10.40 28.74
N PRO A 11 -2.21 11.08 28.03
CA PRO A 11 -2.20 11.08 26.57
C PRO A 11 -2.22 9.64 26.08
N MET A 12 -3.31 9.25 25.43
CA MET A 12 -3.42 7.94 24.80
C MET A 12 -2.18 7.78 23.93
N PHE A 13 -1.36 6.77 24.22
CA PHE A 13 -0.20 6.44 23.43
C PHE A 13 -0.73 6.03 22.06
N ARG A 14 -0.95 7.01 21.18
CA ARG A 14 -1.30 6.82 19.78
C ARG A 14 0.03 6.58 19.11
N PRO A 15 0.39 5.34 18.79
CA PRO A 15 1.60 5.10 18.02
C PRO A 15 1.49 5.99 16.77
N LYS A 16 2.52 6.76 16.45
CA LYS A 16 2.55 7.52 15.20
C LYS A 16 2.46 6.48 14.09
N LEU A 17 1.27 6.31 13.54
CA LEU A 17 1.03 5.42 12.42
C LEU A 17 1.90 5.97 11.28
N ARG A 18 2.85 5.17 10.81
CA ARG A 18 3.69 5.56 9.69
C ARG A 18 2.89 5.37 8.41
N GLU A 19 2.64 6.47 7.73
CA GLU A 19 2.11 6.44 6.37
C GLU A 19 3.09 5.66 5.47
N PRO A 20 2.58 4.83 4.55
CA PRO A 20 3.42 4.17 3.56
C PRO A 20 4.10 5.18 2.65
N ASP A 21 5.35 4.92 2.31
CA ASP A 21 6.09 5.73 1.34
C ASP A 21 5.50 5.62 -0.07
N THR A 22 5.84 6.58 -0.93
CA THR A 22 5.50 6.50 -2.35
C THR A 22 6.28 5.39 -3.06
N TYR A 23 5.64 4.74 -4.02
CA TYR A 23 6.27 3.68 -4.81
C TYR A 23 6.65 4.17 -6.19
N HIS A 24 7.95 4.15 -6.48
CA HIS A 24 8.53 4.67 -7.72
C HIS A 24 8.67 3.63 -8.84
N GLY A 25 8.27 2.36 -8.61
CA GLY A 25 8.49 1.26 -9.56
C GLY A 25 9.81 0.51 -9.37
N THR A 26 10.39 0.55 -8.16
CA THR A 26 11.66 -0.11 -7.86
C THR A 26 11.58 -1.63 -8.06
N ARG A 27 12.31 -2.14 -9.07
CA ARG A 27 12.35 -3.57 -9.41
C ARG A 27 13.35 -4.40 -8.59
N THR A 28 13.58 -4.03 -7.33
CA THR A 28 14.41 -4.85 -6.44
C THR A 28 13.60 -6.03 -5.89
N PRO A 29 14.27 -7.16 -5.57
CA PRO A 29 13.60 -8.26 -4.89
C PRO A 29 12.90 -7.74 -3.63
N HIS A 30 11.61 -8.06 -3.48
CA HIS A 30 10.78 -7.69 -2.32
C HIS A 30 10.40 -6.22 -2.13
N ALA A 31 10.80 -5.26 -3.00
CA ALA A 31 10.39 -3.87 -2.82
C ALA A 31 8.88 -3.67 -2.98
N ALA A 32 8.30 -4.15 -4.09
CA ALA A 32 6.86 -4.12 -4.32
C ALA A 32 6.08 -4.80 -3.19
N GLU A 33 6.54 -5.97 -2.76
CA GLU A 33 5.91 -6.76 -1.69
C GLU A 33 5.95 -6.02 -0.33
N SER A 34 7.09 -5.42 -0.01
CA SER A 34 7.25 -4.66 1.24
C SER A 34 6.40 -3.39 1.23
N TRP A 35 6.31 -2.71 0.10
CA TRP A 35 5.44 -1.55 -0.06
C TRP A 35 3.96 -1.92 0.09
N LEU A 36 3.50 -2.97 -0.60
CA LEU A 36 2.12 -3.47 -0.48
C LEU A 36 1.75 -3.82 0.97
N ARG A 37 2.67 -4.47 1.71
CA ARG A 37 2.47 -4.77 3.14
C ARG A 37 2.34 -3.52 4.00
N SER A 38 3.11 -2.47 3.71
CA SER A 38 3.01 -1.20 4.44
C SER A 38 1.65 -0.54 4.21
N VAL A 39 1.18 -0.50 2.95
CA VAL A 39 -0.14 0.02 2.59
C VAL A 39 -1.25 -0.78 3.26
N GLN A 40 -1.18 -2.11 3.19
CA GLN A 40 -2.13 -3.01 3.86
C GLN A 40 -2.23 -2.71 5.36
N ARG A 41 -1.10 -2.63 6.05
CA ARG A 41 -1.05 -2.36 7.49
C ARG A 41 -1.62 -0.99 7.83
N TYR A 42 -1.32 0.02 7.02
CA TYR A 42 -1.86 1.36 7.22
C TYR A 42 -3.39 1.35 7.08
N ALA A 43 -3.89 0.79 5.97
CA ALA A 43 -5.32 0.66 5.69
C ALA A 43 -6.08 -0.10 6.78
N ASP A 44 -5.51 -1.18 7.30
CA ASP A 44 -6.10 -1.97 8.40
C ASP A 44 -6.20 -1.17 9.70
N VAL A 45 -5.19 -0.33 10.01
CA VAL A 45 -5.21 0.51 11.21
C VAL A 45 -6.18 1.68 11.08
N THR A 46 -6.30 2.25 9.88
CA THR A 46 -7.23 3.36 9.61
C THR A 46 -8.67 2.90 9.35
N GLY A 47 -8.90 1.60 9.17
CA GLY A 47 -10.22 1.04 8.87
C GLY A 47 -10.70 1.35 7.44
N MET A 48 -9.78 1.47 6.48
CA MET A 48 -10.13 1.64 5.07
C MET A 48 -10.78 0.37 4.53
N ASP A 49 -11.85 0.54 3.76
CA ASP A 49 -12.46 -0.56 3.01
C ASP A 49 -11.56 -0.96 1.82
N GLU A 50 -11.97 -2.00 1.10
CA GLU A 50 -11.17 -2.51 -0.02
C GLU A 50 -11.04 -1.50 -1.17
N GLY A 51 -12.11 -0.77 -1.48
CA GLY A 51 -12.10 0.24 -2.54
C GLY A 51 -11.19 1.42 -2.19
N ASP A 52 -11.35 1.99 -0.99
CA ASP A 52 -10.52 3.11 -0.53
C ASP A 52 -9.04 2.70 -0.43
N ARG A 53 -8.75 1.46 -0.02
CA ARG A 53 -7.39 0.94 0.07
C ARG A 53 -6.71 0.88 -1.30
N VAL A 54 -7.41 0.39 -2.32
CA VAL A 54 -6.88 0.34 -3.70
C VAL A 54 -6.63 1.75 -4.22
N GLN A 55 -7.61 2.65 -4.06
CA GLN A 55 -7.47 4.05 -4.47
C GLN A 55 -6.32 4.76 -3.74
N TYR A 56 -6.18 4.51 -2.44
CA TYR A 56 -5.07 5.04 -1.65
C TYR A 56 -3.72 4.54 -2.16
N ALA A 57 -3.60 3.25 -2.46
CA ALA A 57 -2.38 2.66 -3.01
C ALA A 57 -2.01 3.23 -4.38
N ILE A 58 -3.00 3.42 -5.26
CA ILE A 58 -2.82 4.06 -6.57
C ILE A 58 -2.27 5.47 -6.41
N ASN A 59 -2.83 6.25 -5.48
CA ASN A 59 -2.38 7.61 -5.16
C ASN A 59 -0.96 7.71 -4.61
N LEU A 60 -0.35 6.59 -4.20
CA LEU A 60 1.04 6.52 -3.74
C LEU A 60 2.03 6.16 -4.86
N PHE A 61 1.56 5.81 -6.06
CA PHE A 61 2.45 5.56 -7.20
C PHE A 61 3.11 6.83 -7.70
N ARG A 62 4.39 6.72 -8.08
CA ARG A 62 5.18 7.82 -8.63
C ARG A 62 6.03 7.31 -9.78
N ARG A 63 6.42 8.21 -10.69
CA ARG A 63 7.33 7.94 -11.81
C ARG A 63 6.87 6.75 -12.66
N ASP A 64 7.68 5.69 -12.74
CA ASP A 64 7.43 4.52 -13.58
C ASP A 64 6.16 3.78 -13.15
N ALA A 65 5.88 3.72 -11.85
CA ALA A 65 4.69 3.06 -11.34
C ALA A 65 3.38 3.80 -11.69
N ASP A 66 3.41 5.13 -11.61
CA ASP A 66 2.26 5.98 -11.99
C ASP A 66 2.01 5.92 -13.51
N THR A 67 3.08 5.93 -14.32
CA THR A 67 2.99 5.78 -15.78
C THR A 67 2.40 4.43 -16.19
N TRP A 68 2.85 3.35 -15.54
CA TRP A 68 2.32 2.00 -15.76
C TRP A 68 0.83 1.91 -15.39
N TRP A 69 0.44 2.43 -14.23
CA TRP A 69 -0.95 2.38 -13.78
C TRP A 69 -1.88 3.14 -14.72
N ARG A 70 -1.53 4.36 -15.13
CA ARG A 70 -2.32 5.16 -16.08
C ARG A 70 -2.53 4.46 -17.42
N THR A 71 -1.49 3.76 -17.90
CA THR A 71 -1.59 2.98 -19.15
C THR A 71 -2.63 1.85 -18.98
N ARG A 72 -2.71 1.27 -17.78
CA ARG A 72 -3.65 0.19 -17.45
C ARG A 72 -5.09 0.68 -17.28
N GLU A 73 -5.27 1.87 -16.70
CA GLU A 73 -6.58 2.55 -16.61
C GLU A 73 -7.16 2.82 -18.00
N ILE A 74 -6.34 3.23 -18.97
CA ILE A 74 -6.76 3.45 -20.37
C ILE A 74 -7.24 2.15 -21.04
N VAL A 75 -6.62 1.02 -20.70
CA VAL A 75 -6.95 -0.30 -21.26
C VAL A 75 -8.19 -0.92 -20.59
N GLY A 76 -8.72 -0.30 -19.53
CA GLY A 76 -9.94 -0.76 -18.84
C GLY A 76 -9.71 -1.94 -17.90
N HIS A 77 -8.48 -2.12 -17.41
CA HIS A 77 -8.14 -3.17 -16.46
C HIS A 77 -8.19 -2.62 -15.03
N ASP A 78 -9.37 -2.60 -14.44
CA ASP A 78 -9.55 -2.24 -13.04
C ASP A 78 -9.23 -3.44 -12.13
N ALA A 79 -8.32 -3.25 -11.18
CA ALA A 79 -8.23 -4.14 -10.04
C ALA A 79 -9.41 -3.84 -9.11
N SER A 80 -10.51 -4.58 -9.26
CA SER A 80 -11.71 -4.36 -8.43
C SER A 80 -11.53 -4.84 -6.98
N THR A 81 -10.48 -5.62 -6.69
CA THR A 81 -10.16 -6.13 -5.35
C THR A 81 -8.73 -5.81 -4.97
N TRP A 82 -8.46 -5.74 -3.67
CA TRP A 82 -7.09 -5.51 -3.17
C TRP A 82 -6.15 -6.65 -3.56
N ILE A 83 -6.66 -7.88 -3.59
CA ILE A 83 -5.90 -9.07 -3.97
C ILE A 83 -5.46 -8.98 -5.43
N ASP A 84 -6.37 -8.60 -6.33
CA ASP A 84 -6.03 -8.46 -7.73
C ASP A 84 -5.07 -7.30 -7.96
N PHE A 85 -5.25 -6.18 -7.26
CA PHE A 85 -4.29 -5.07 -7.27
C PHE A 85 -2.89 -5.54 -6.88
N CYS A 86 -2.76 -6.29 -5.78
CA CYS A 86 -1.48 -6.82 -5.33
C CYS A 86 -0.84 -7.73 -6.40
N LYS A 87 -1.62 -8.62 -7.03
CA LYS A 87 -1.11 -9.49 -8.10
C LYS A 87 -0.57 -8.68 -9.27
N LEU A 88 -1.29 -7.65 -9.72
CA LEU A 88 -0.87 -6.80 -10.84
C LEU A 88 0.45 -6.08 -10.55
N VAL A 89 0.57 -5.50 -9.36
CA VAL A 89 1.79 -4.79 -8.93
C VAL A 89 2.98 -5.75 -8.83
N LEU A 90 2.76 -6.95 -8.27
CA LEU A 90 3.81 -7.95 -8.18
C LEU A 90 4.20 -8.51 -9.55
N ASP A 91 3.25 -8.70 -10.48
CA ASP A 91 3.54 -9.19 -11.82
C ASP A 91 4.43 -8.21 -12.62
N GLU A 92 4.15 -6.91 -12.52
CA GLU A 92 4.93 -5.87 -13.21
C GLU A 92 6.31 -5.62 -12.59
N PHE A 93 6.36 -5.46 -11.27
CA PHE A 93 7.56 -4.93 -10.61
C PHE A 93 8.45 -5.97 -9.95
N ARG A 94 7.99 -7.22 -9.83
CA ARG A 94 8.86 -8.29 -9.35
C ARG A 94 9.93 -8.55 -10.41
N PRO A 95 11.23 -8.50 -10.05
CA PRO A 95 12.28 -8.80 -11.02
C PRO A 95 12.08 -10.22 -11.56
N ARG A 96 12.07 -10.38 -12.88
CA ARG A 96 11.96 -11.69 -13.56
C ARG A 96 13.18 -12.60 -13.31
N ASN A 97 14.16 -12.13 -12.55
CA ASN A 97 15.42 -12.82 -12.28
C ASN A 97 15.34 -13.68 -11.01
N ALA A 98 14.76 -14.87 -11.17
CA ALA A 98 15.09 -16.03 -10.34
C ALA A 98 15.37 -17.29 -11.18
N LYS A 99 15.53 -17.13 -12.51
CA LYS A 99 15.95 -18.21 -13.40
C LYS A 99 16.91 -17.62 -14.44
N GLN A 100 18.08 -18.24 -14.58
CA GLN A 100 19.14 -17.97 -15.57
C GLN A 100 20.26 -16.99 -15.17
N THR A 101 21.11 -17.40 -14.22
CA THR A 101 22.57 -17.28 -14.39
C THR A 101 23.26 -18.40 -13.62
N ALA A 102 23.06 -19.62 -14.12
CA ALA A 102 23.90 -20.77 -13.79
C ALA A 102 24.00 -21.60 -15.07
N HIS A 103 24.83 -21.14 -16.00
CA HIS A 103 25.46 -22.02 -16.97
C HIS A 103 26.76 -21.43 -17.50
#